data_AF-A0A832YTH6-F1
#
_entry.id   AF-A0A832YTH6-F1
#
_cell.length_a   1.000
_cell.length_b   1.000
_cell.length_c   1.000
_cell.angle_alpha   90.00
_cell.angle_beta   90.00
_cell.angle_gamma   90.00
#
_symmetry.space_group_name_H-M   'P 1'
#
loop_
_entity.id
_entity.type
_entity.pdbx_description
1 polymer ?
#
loop_
_entity_poly.entity_id
_entity_poly.type
_entity_poly.pdbx_seq_one_letter_code
_entity_poly.pdbx_strand_id
1 'polypeptide(L)'
;VVGDILCNQKTPNNIYGELKTGNRVYSFILSKDNKKEIVEFYNINDNIDVLNKIKRVLYKSTFCIHCGACKAECPTGALKITSHIQIDNDLCTHCGNCIYFINRGCLVSNSIYENVGGVSMNKRTGGIDRYSTFGLREEWLSSFLNFGDQWLEKNNLGPKQIFAVLHWFIDAELLDPKTKKSTPLGNYLRRIYPKNNPFIWSIIWNNLYYNSSVVRWYCDHVDWGTVFIKKELKEKIALSYPNLSKGTLSNSIDALINTFDRSSLGNNLKIGLLDKKGNIVKFIRKIGTDDIHPLAVAYSLYKAAEYTGRRDFTVSELYSKEFEGGPYKLFGISRDKLERILRGLQEDKEQMLRVDLVADLDNIYLREDLSSLDIIKIAEGRLK
;
A
#
# COMPACT_ATOMS: atom_id res chain seq x y z
N VAL A 1 12.46 -30.73 13.49
CA VAL A 1 12.31 -29.25 13.68
C VAL A 1 10.86 -28.80 13.58
N VAL A 2 10.15 -28.99 12.46
CA VAL A 2 8.74 -28.58 12.34
C VAL A 2 7.80 -29.55 13.07
N GLY A 3 8.15 -30.84 13.03
CA GLY A 3 7.36 -31.96 13.52
C GLY A 3 7.98 -33.26 13.01
N ASP A 4 7.25 -34.35 13.13
CA ASP A 4 7.65 -35.69 12.70
C ASP A 4 7.18 -35.94 11.27
N ILE A 5 8.04 -36.52 10.44
CA ILE A 5 7.73 -36.82 9.04
C ILE A 5 7.64 -38.33 8.88
N LEU A 6 6.52 -38.78 8.31
CA LEU A 6 6.30 -40.17 7.90
C LEU A 6 6.19 -40.21 6.37
N CYS A 7 6.96 -41.08 5.73
CA CYS A 7 6.90 -41.27 4.27
C CYS A 7 6.13 -42.56 3.99
N ASN A 8 4.93 -42.43 3.44
CA ASN A 8 3.97 -43.53 3.31
C ASN A 8 4.15 -44.30 1.99
N GLN A 9 4.53 -43.62 0.90
CA GLN A 9 4.67 -44.25 -0.42
C GLN A 9 5.72 -43.53 -1.28
N LYS A 10 6.50 -44.30 -2.05
CA LYS A 10 7.44 -43.78 -3.05
C LYS A 10 7.11 -44.35 -4.42
N THR A 11 6.88 -43.48 -5.40
CA THR A 11 6.86 -43.82 -6.83
C THR A 11 8.15 -43.28 -7.48
N PRO A 12 8.47 -43.61 -8.76
CA PRO A 12 9.69 -43.15 -9.40
C PRO A 12 9.87 -41.63 -9.38
N ASN A 13 8.77 -40.86 -9.41
CA ASN A 13 8.80 -39.40 -9.50
C ASN A 13 8.27 -38.68 -8.25
N ASN A 14 7.48 -39.35 -7.40
CA ASN A 14 6.78 -38.72 -6.27
C ASN A 14 7.01 -39.47 -4.95
N ILE A 15 7.15 -38.71 -3.87
CA ILE A 15 7.16 -39.20 -2.48
C ILE A 15 5.92 -38.64 -1.79
N TYR A 16 5.09 -39.53 -1.25
CA TYR A 16 3.92 -39.17 -0.46
C TYR A 16 4.26 -39.32 1.02
N GLY A 17 3.92 -38.31 1.81
CA GLY A 17 4.19 -38.33 3.24
C GLY A 17 3.23 -37.48 4.05
N GLU A 18 3.42 -37.56 5.36
CA GLU A 18 2.66 -36.85 6.36
C GLU A 18 3.61 -36.14 7.32
N LEU A 19 3.28 -34.89 7.64
CA LEU A 19 3.94 -34.11 8.68
C LEU A 19 3.02 -34.03 9.88
N LYS A 20 3.41 -34.65 10.99
CA LYS A 20 2.73 -34.53 12.27
C LYS A 20 3.34 -33.41 13.10
N THR A 21 2.53 -32.47 13.54
CA THR A 21 2.96 -31.39 14.44
C THR A 21 1.87 -31.09 15.46
N GLY A 22 2.19 -31.31 16.74
CA GLY A 22 1.20 -31.38 17.80
C GLY A 22 0.13 -32.44 17.51
N ASN A 23 -1.14 -32.06 17.60
CA ASN A 23 -2.29 -32.95 17.35
C ASN A 23 -2.82 -32.89 15.89
N ARG A 24 -2.07 -32.28 14.96
CA ARG A 24 -2.47 -32.14 13.55
C ARG A 24 -1.50 -32.88 12.63
N VAL A 25 -2.06 -33.38 11.53
CA VAL A 25 -1.34 -34.11 10.48
C VAL A 25 -1.59 -33.39 9.15
N TYR A 26 -0.52 -33.13 8.41
CA TYR A 26 -0.56 -32.48 7.11
C TYR A 26 0.06 -33.40 6.06
N SER A 27 -0.74 -33.85 5.10
CA SER A 27 -0.24 -34.65 3.98
C SER A 27 0.52 -33.78 3.00
N PHE A 28 1.59 -34.33 2.41
CA PHE A 28 2.36 -33.68 1.38
C PHE A 28 2.77 -34.63 0.25
N ILE A 29 3.02 -34.05 -0.92
CA ILE A 29 3.66 -34.73 -2.05
C ILE A 29 4.95 -33.99 -2.37
N LEU A 30 6.03 -34.74 -2.48
CA LEU A 30 7.31 -34.26 -2.99
C LEU A 30 7.53 -34.84 -4.38
N SER A 31 7.57 -33.97 -5.38
CA SER A 31 7.75 -34.33 -6.79
C SER A 31 9.12 -33.85 -7.28
N LYS A 32 9.82 -34.71 -8.02
CA LYS A 32 11.11 -34.35 -8.64
C LYS A 32 10.93 -34.04 -10.12
N ASP A 33 11.35 -32.84 -10.52
CA ASP A 33 11.52 -32.41 -11.91
C ASP A 33 13.02 -32.23 -12.17
N ASN A 34 13.46 -32.31 -13.44
CA ASN A 34 14.87 -32.32 -13.85
C ASN A 34 15.69 -31.09 -13.37
N LYS A 35 15.04 -30.04 -12.86
CA LYS A 35 15.67 -28.81 -12.36
C LYS A 35 15.19 -28.35 -10.97
N LYS A 36 14.20 -29.01 -10.36
CA LYS A 36 13.61 -28.56 -9.09
C LYS A 36 12.91 -29.69 -8.35
N GLU A 37 12.91 -29.59 -7.02
CA GLU A 37 12.04 -30.39 -6.16
C GLU A 37 10.86 -29.51 -5.72
N ILE A 38 9.64 -30.03 -5.89
CA ILE A 38 8.40 -29.34 -5.52
C ILE A 38 7.81 -30.08 -4.34
N VAL A 39 7.43 -29.36 -3.28
CA VAL A 39 6.73 -29.93 -2.13
C VAL A 39 5.36 -29.25 -2.02
N GLU A 40 4.29 -30.03 -2.21
CA GLU A 40 2.91 -29.59 -2.11
C GLU A 40 2.30 -30.09 -0.81
N PHE A 41 1.87 -29.17 0.06
CA PHE A 41 1.17 -29.49 1.30
C PHE A 41 -0.34 -29.23 1.13
N TYR A 42 -1.16 -30.14 1.64
CA TYR A 42 -2.61 -30.01 1.64
C TYR A 42 -3.13 -29.48 2.99
N ASN A 43 -4.19 -28.66 2.96
CA ASN A 43 -4.92 -28.15 4.12
C ASN A 43 -4.05 -27.44 5.19
N ILE A 44 -2.95 -26.81 4.77
CA ILE A 44 -2.00 -26.15 5.68
C ILE A 44 -2.29 -24.67 5.94
N ASN A 45 -3.18 -24.07 5.15
CA ASN A 45 -3.47 -22.63 5.21
C ASN A 45 -4.10 -22.20 6.55
N ASP A 46 -4.72 -23.13 7.27
CA ASP A 46 -5.37 -22.88 8.57
C ASP A 46 -4.38 -22.81 9.75
N ASN A 47 -3.08 -23.00 9.50
CA ASN A 47 -2.04 -22.88 10.51
C ASN A 47 -0.81 -22.14 9.98
N ILE A 48 -0.88 -20.80 10.09
CA ILE A 48 0.14 -19.86 9.60
C ILE A 48 1.52 -20.13 10.23
N ASP A 49 1.57 -20.58 11.48
CA ASP A 49 2.84 -20.85 12.17
C ASP A 49 3.55 -22.07 11.58
N VAL A 50 2.83 -23.17 11.36
CA VAL A 50 3.39 -24.37 10.72
C VAL A 50 3.84 -24.05 9.30
N LEU A 51 3.03 -23.32 8.54
CA LEU A 51 3.38 -22.85 7.19
C LEU A 51 4.68 -22.02 7.19
N ASN A 52 4.84 -21.12 8.16
CA ASN A 52 6.03 -20.30 8.30
C ASN A 52 7.26 -21.14 8.69
N LYS A 53 7.11 -22.11 9.61
CA LYS A 53 8.19 -23.04 9.98
C LYS A 53 8.68 -23.83 8.75
N ILE A 54 7.76 -24.37 7.95
CA ILE A 54 8.09 -25.13 6.74
C ILE A 54 8.85 -24.27 5.74
N LYS A 55 8.34 -23.07 5.42
CA LYS A 55 9.01 -22.14 4.50
C LYS A 55 10.44 -21.84 4.92
N ARG A 56 10.65 -21.58 6.21
CA ARG A 56 11.98 -21.29 6.77
C ARG A 56 12.91 -22.48 6.72
N VAL A 57 12.41 -23.70 6.98
CA VAL A 57 13.18 -24.93 6.82
C VAL A 57 13.56 -25.15 5.36
N LEU A 58 12.64 -24.97 4.41
CA LEU A 58 12.91 -25.10 2.98
C LEU A 58 13.96 -24.09 2.52
N TYR A 59 13.80 -22.81 2.85
CA TYR A 59 14.83 -21.80 2.55
C TYR A 59 16.18 -22.16 3.16
N LYS A 60 16.19 -22.65 4.40
CA LYS A 60 17.42 -23.08 5.04
C LYS A 60 18.08 -24.22 4.28
N SER A 61 17.33 -25.27 3.94
CA SER A 61 17.85 -26.43 3.23
C SER A 61 18.36 -26.09 1.83
N THR A 62 17.66 -25.22 1.10
CA THR A 62 18.06 -24.80 -0.25
C THR A 62 19.34 -23.96 -0.27
N PHE A 63 19.54 -23.10 0.73
CA PHE A 63 20.66 -22.15 0.77
C PHE A 63 21.77 -22.55 1.75
N CYS A 64 21.74 -23.75 2.31
CA CYS A 64 22.70 -24.16 3.32
C CYS A 64 24.10 -24.30 2.72
N ILE A 65 25.07 -23.58 3.28
CA ILE A 65 26.50 -23.71 2.96
C ILE A 65 27.30 -24.35 4.12
N HIS A 66 26.60 -24.98 5.07
CA HIS A 66 27.18 -25.55 6.29
C HIS A 66 27.90 -24.53 7.20
N CYS A 67 27.46 -23.27 7.23
CA CYS A 67 28.12 -22.20 8.00
C CYS A 67 28.05 -22.34 9.54
N GLY A 68 27.27 -23.29 10.08
CA GLY A 68 27.22 -23.53 11.52
C GLY A 68 26.34 -22.57 12.35
N ALA A 69 25.86 -21.45 11.80
CA ALA A 69 25.13 -20.44 12.59
C ALA A 69 23.94 -21.00 13.38
N CYS A 70 23.13 -21.86 12.76
CA CYS A 70 21.97 -22.45 13.43
C CYS A 70 22.30 -23.54 14.46
N LYS A 71 23.53 -24.06 14.47
CA LYS A 71 24.02 -24.92 15.55
C LYS A 71 24.23 -24.11 16.82
N ALA A 72 24.76 -22.89 16.71
CA ALA A 72 24.91 -21.98 17.85
C ALA A 72 23.57 -21.61 18.49
N GLU A 73 22.52 -21.51 17.67
CA GLU A 73 21.15 -21.21 18.12
C GLU A 73 20.38 -22.41 18.70
N CYS A 74 20.97 -23.61 18.69
CA CYS A 74 20.31 -24.82 19.18
C CYS A 74 20.59 -25.01 20.68
N PRO A 75 19.61 -24.75 21.57
CA PRO A 75 19.86 -24.75 23.02
C PRO A 75 20.18 -26.14 23.58
N THR A 76 19.72 -27.20 22.92
CA THR A 76 19.94 -28.60 23.33
C THR A 76 21.12 -29.25 22.61
N GLY A 77 21.78 -28.55 21.69
CA GLY A 77 22.85 -29.13 20.88
C GLY A 77 22.40 -30.22 19.90
N ALA A 78 21.09 -30.39 19.67
CA ALA A 78 20.53 -31.42 18.79
C ALA A 78 20.96 -31.30 17.32
N LEU A 79 21.40 -30.13 16.86
CA LEU A 79 21.77 -29.88 15.47
C LEU A 79 23.29 -30.04 15.27
N LYS A 80 23.69 -31.07 14.52
CA LYS A 80 25.08 -31.31 14.13
C LYS A 80 25.28 -30.91 12.67
N ILE A 81 26.33 -30.11 12.42
CA ILE A 81 26.71 -29.65 11.09
C ILE A 81 28.15 -30.11 10.87
N THR A 82 28.31 -31.13 10.03
CA THR A 82 29.59 -31.68 9.58
C THR A 82 29.62 -31.64 8.04
N SER A 83 30.06 -32.70 7.36
CA SER A 83 29.87 -32.87 5.91
C SER A 83 28.41 -33.04 5.52
N HIS A 84 27.55 -33.42 6.47
CA HIS A 84 26.11 -33.53 6.32
C HIS A 84 25.40 -32.91 7.53
N ILE A 85 24.14 -32.54 7.36
CA ILE A 85 23.31 -31.99 8.43
C ILE A 85 22.57 -33.13 9.12
N GLN A 86 22.72 -33.23 10.43
CA GLN A 86 22.04 -34.24 11.25
C GLN A 86 21.31 -33.58 12.41
N ILE A 87 20.09 -34.03 12.68
CA ILE A 87 19.30 -33.63 13.84
C ILE A 87 19.12 -34.87 14.70
N ASP A 88 19.54 -34.75 15.95
CA ASP A 88 19.29 -35.74 16.98
C ASP A 88 17.85 -35.56 17.48
N ASN A 89 16.97 -36.51 17.14
CA ASN A 89 15.55 -36.41 17.48
C ASN A 89 15.29 -36.54 18.99
N ASP A 90 16.17 -37.24 19.73
CA ASP A 90 16.02 -37.41 21.17
C ASP A 90 16.36 -36.12 21.94
N LEU A 91 17.25 -35.30 21.37
CA LEU A 91 17.62 -33.99 21.93
C LEU A 91 16.80 -32.82 21.38
N CYS A 92 16.11 -32.99 20.26
CA CYS A 92 15.40 -31.91 19.57
C CYS A 92 14.02 -31.67 20.19
N THR A 93 13.84 -30.52 20.85
CA THR A 93 12.54 -30.14 21.44
C THR A 93 11.60 -29.41 20.48
N HIS A 94 11.91 -29.38 19.18
CA HIS A 94 11.15 -28.66 18.15
C HIS A 94 10.91 -27.16 18.45
N CYS A 95 11.78 -26.53 19.27
CA CYS A 95 11.67 -25.14 19.70
C CYS A 95 11.73 -24.13 18.54
N GLY A 96 12.41 -24.48 17.45
CA GLY A 96 12.51 -23.65 16.25
C GLY A 96 13.54 -22.52 16.30
N ASN A 97 14.31 -22.36 17.38
CA ASN A 97 15.33 -21.30 17.48
C ASN A 97 16.29 -21.29 16.27
N CYS A 98 16.70 -22.48 15.82
CA CYS A 98 17.57 -22.68 14.66
C CYS A 98 17.00 -22.20 13.30
N ILE A 99 15.73 -21.78 13.24
CA ILE A 99 15.05 -21.21 12.06
C ILE A 99 14.35 -19.86 12.33
N TYR A 100 14.27 -19.41 13.58
CA TYR A 100 13.62 -18.14 13.95
C TYR A 100 14.58 -17.02 14.31
N PHE A 101 15.86 -17.31 14.58
CA PHE A 101 16.89 -16.31 14.86
C PHE A 101 17.10 -15.28 13.72
N ILE A 102 16.59 -15.54 12.51
CA ILE A 102 16.60 -14.60 11.39
C ILE A 102 15.34 -14.76 10.51
N ASN A 103 14.91 -13.69 9.82
CA ASN A 103 13.64 -13.60 9.09
C ASN A 103 13.37 -14.75 8.08
N ARG A 104 14.38 -15.24 7.36
CA ARG A 104 14.23 -16.38 6.42
C ARG A 104 14.75 -17.72 6.96
N GLY A 105 15.07 -17.79 8.25
CA GLY A 105 15.61 -18.99 8.91
C GLY A 105 17.02 -19.42 8.51
N CYS A 106 17.69 -18.66 7.64
CA CYS A 106 19.08 -18.86 7.27
C CYS A 106 19.75 -17.51 6.95
N LEU A 107 20.99 -17.32 7.43
CA LEU A 107 21.79 -16.12 7.15
C LEU A 107 22.05 -15.95 5.65
N VAL A 108 22.38 -17.03 4.95
CA VAL A 108 22.69 -17.02 3.51
C VAL A 108 21.44 -16.70 2.70
N SER A 109 20.33 -17.37 2.97
CA SER A 109 19.05 -17.05 2.32
C SER A 109 18.67 -15.59 2.57
N ASN A 110 18.76 -15.13 3.82
CA ASN A 110 18.41 -13.75 4.14
C ASN A 110 19.32 -12.74 3.42
N SER A 111 20.63 -12.99 3.37
CA SER A 111 21.62 -12.16 2.67
C SER A 111 21.40 -12.11 1.16
N ILE A 112 21.15 -13.24 0.49
CA ILE A 112 20.85 -13.24 -0.95
C ILE A 112 19.57 -12.45 -1.23
N TYR A 113 18.55 -12.62 -0.40
CA TYR A 113 17.30 -11.88 -0.59
C TYR A 113 17.36 -10.41 -0.15
N GLU A 114 18.33 -10.01 0.65
CA GLU A 114 18.55 -8.61 1.06
C GLU A 114 19.56 -7.89 0.15
N ASN A 115 20.50 -8.61 -0.48
CA ASN A 115 21.51 -8.07 -1.39
C ASN A 115 21.15 -8.17 -2.89
N VAL A 116 20.09 -8.91 -3.26
CA VAL A 116 19.53 -8.84 -4.62
C VAL A 116 18.69 -7.56 -4.72
N GLY A 117 19.39 -6.44 -4.87
CA GLY A 117 18.87 -5.08 -5.12
C GLY A 117 18.20 -4.97 -6.49
N GLY A 118 17.14 -5.74 -6.70
CA GLY A 118 16.42 -5.80 -7.97
C GLY A 118 15.16 -6.68 -7.98
N VAL A 119 14.92 -7.50 -6.95
CA VAL A 119 13.69 -8.28 -6.83
C VAL A 119 12.76 -7.63 -5.79
N SER A 120 11.85 -6.79 -6.28
CA SER A 120 10.53 -6.50 -5.72
C SER A 120 10.42 -6.61 -4.19
N MET A 121 10.66 -5.47 -3.53
CA MET A 121 10.42 -5.19 -2.12
C MET A 121 8.92 -5.17 -1.75
N ASN A 122 8.08 -5.96 -2.43
CA ASN A 122 6.62 -5.84 -2.35
C ASN A 122 5.94 -6.70 -1.29
N LYS A 123 6.68 -7.40 -0.40
CA LYS A 123 6.02 -8.31 0.58
C LYS A 123 6.31 -8.09 2.07
N ARG A 124 7.26 -7.22 2.46
CA ARG A 124 7.60 -7.04 3.90
C ARG A 124 6.85 -5.90 4.61
N THR A 125 6.33 -4.90 3.90
CA THR A 125 5.72 -3.69 4.50
C THR A 125 4.27 -3.45 4.07
N GLY A 126 3.65 -4.34 3.29
CA GLY A 126 2.35 -4.06 2.66
C GLY A 126 2.37 -2.81 1.75
N GLY A 127 3.56 -2.34 1.37
CA GLY A 127 3.76 -1.10 0.62
C GLY A 127 3.70 0.20 1.45
N ILE A 128 3.49 0.13 2.77
CA ILE A 128 3.24 1.32 3.59
C ILE A 128 4.44 2.29 3.70
N ASP A 129 5.66 1.78 3.58
CA ASP A 129 6.92 2.55 3.73
C ASP A 129 7.68 2.72 2.40
N ARG A 130 6.96 2.69 1.26
CA ARG A 130 7.61 2.82 -0.07
C ARG A 130 8.16 4.22 -0.36
N TYR A 131 7.81 5.21 0.46
CA TYR A 131 8.33 6.58 0.36
C TYR A 131 9.47 6.86 1.35
N SER A 132 9.83 5.90 2.21
CA SER A 132 10.69 6.16 3.37
C SER A 132 10.14 7.34 4.17
N THR A 133 10.93 8.38 4.43
CA THR A 133 10.50 9.61 5.10
C THR A 133 10.19 10.76 4.13
N PHE A 134 10.26 10.53 2.81
CA PHE A 134 10.12 11.60 1.83
C PHE A 134 8.65 11.85 1.51
N GLY A 135 8.16 13.05 1.85
CA GLY A 135 6.87 13.52 1.37
C GLY A 135 6.92 13.97 -0.09
N LEU A 136 5.77 13.91 -0.76
CA LEU A 136 5.57 14.47 -2.09
C LEU A 136 5.61 15.99 -2.02
N ARG A 137 6.35 16.62 -2.94
CA ARG A 137 6.69 18.05 -2.87
C ARG A 137 6.21 18.82 -4.10
N GLU A 138 5.95 20.11 -3.89
CA GLU A 138 5.56 21.04 -4.95
C GLU A 138 6.62 21.09 -6.06
N GLU A 139 7.90 21.18 -5.69
CA GLU A 139 9.00 21.26 -6.66
C GLU A 139 9.14 19.98 -7.50
N TRP A 140 8.83 18.82 -6.91
CA TRP A 140 8.89 17.54 -7.60
C TRP A 140 7.77 17.42 -8.61
N LEU A 141 6.53 17.70 -8.18
CA LEU A 141 5.37 17.66 -9.04
C LEU A 141 5.49 18.68 -10.17
N SER A 142 5.85 19.93 -9.87
CA SER A 142 6.04 20.97 -10.88
C SER A 142 7.11 20.60 -11.89
N SER A 143 8.24 20.05 -11.44
CA SER A 143 9.32 19.63 -12.33
C SER A 143 8.85 18.51 -13.26
N PHE A 144 8.16 17.51 -12.72
CA PHE A 144 7.60 16.41 -13.53
C PHE A 144 6.56 16.90 -14.52
N LEU A 145 5.61 17.74 -14.10
CA LEU A 145 4.58 18.28 -15.00
C LEU A 145 5.19 19.21 -16.06
N ASN A 146 6.33 19.85 -15.83
CA ASN A 146 7.01 20.64 -16.87
C ASN A 146 7.79 19.77 -17.87
N PHE A 147 8.50 18.73 -17.40
CA PHE A 147 9.41 17.94 -18.25
C PHE A 147 8.80 16.63 -18.80
N GLY A 148 7.68 16.16 -18.24
CA GLY A 148 7.03 14.91 -18.63
C GLY A 148 7.97 13.71 -18.57
N ASP A 149 7.98 12.88 -19.61
CA ASP A 149 8.80 11.66 -19.67
C ASP A 149 10.32 11.93 -19.65
N GLN A 150 10.75 13.16 -20.00
CA GLN A 150 12.17 13.55 -19.92
C GLN A 150 12.62 13.88 -18.49
N TRP A 151 11.70 13.91 -17.53
CA TRP A 151 11.99 14.31 -16.15
C TRP A 151 13.01 13.39 -15.46
N LEU A 152 13.00 12.09 -15.77
CA LEU A 152 13.95 11.13 -15.18
C LEU A 152 15.41 11.42 -15.56
N GLU A 153 15.65 11.99 -16.73
CA GLU A 153 16.98 12.36 -17.22
C GLU A 153 17.39 13.77 -16.77
N LYS A 154 16.42 14.63 -16.41
CA LYS A 154 16.62 16.06 -16.15
C LYS A 154 16.59 16.47 -14.68
N ASN A 155 16.25 15.57 -13.76
CA ASN A 155 16.17 15.89 -12.35
C ASN A 155 17.54 15.81 -11.65
N ASN A 156 17.69 16.56 -10.56
CA ASN A 156 18.91 16.59 -9.75
C ASN A 156 18.71 15.88 -8.39
N LEU A 157 17.84 14.87 -8.33
CA LEU A 157 17.48 14.19 -7.08
C LEU A 157 18.44 13.05 -6.77
N GLY A 158 18.71 12.83 -5.47
CA GLY A 158 19.47 11.68 -5.02
C GLY A 158 18.73 10.35 -5.26
N PRO A 159 19.41 9.20 -5.37
CA PRO A 159 18.78 7.91 -5.72
C PRO A 159 17.59 7.52 -4.84
N LYS A 160 17.65 7.79 -3.52
CA LYS A 160 16.54 7.52 -2.59
C LYS A 160 15.34 8.46 -2.80
N GLN A 161 15.59 9.71 -3.21
CA GLN A 161 14.53 10.67 -3.54
C GLN A 161 13.85 10.27 -4.86
N ILE A 162 14.63 9.88 -5.87
CA ILE A 162 14.11 9.33 -7.14
C ILE A 162 13.21 8.13 -6.87
N PHE A 163 13.66 7.20 -6.00
CA PHE A 163 12.84 6.06 -5.61
C PHE A 163 11.51 6.48 -4.98
N ALA A 164 11.54 7.39 -4.00
CA ALA A 164 10.33 7.83 -3.30
C ALA A 164 9.36 8.58 -4.21
N VAL A 165 9.85 9.51 -5.05
CA VAL A 165 8.99 10.32 -5.92
C VAL A 165 8.37 9.48 -7.04
N LEU A 166 9.09 8.48 -7.57
CA LEU A 166 8.52 7.52 -8.51
C LEU A 166 7.33 6.78 -7.89
N HIS A 167 7.43 6.36 -6.62
CA HIS A 167 6.30 5.71 -5.95
C HIS A 167 5.14 6.69 -5.73
N TRP A 168 5.40 7.92 -5.29
CA TRP A 168 4.33 8.93 -5.18
C TRP A 168 3.61 9.17 -6.50
N PHE A 169 4.34 9.27 -7.62
CA PHE A 169 3.74 9.48 -8.94
C PHE A 169 3.02 8.24 -9.48
N ILE A 170 3.50 7.04 -9.18
CA ILE A 170 2.81 5.80 -9.53
C ILE A 170 1.49 5.68 -8.74
N ASP A 171 1.53 5.91 -7.43
CA ASP A 171 0.36 5.78 -6.58
C ASP A 171 -0.66 6.92 -6.84
N ALA A 172 -0.20 8.07 -7.34
CA ALA A 172 -1.04 9.13 -7.87
C ALA A 172 -1.57 8.86 -9.30
N GLU A 173 -1.22 7.72 -9.90
CA GLU A 173 -1.55 7.32 -11.28
C GLU A 173 -1.00 8.24 -12.37
N LEU A 174 0.05 9.01 -12.08
CA LEU A 174 0.75 9.87 -13.05
C LEU A 174 1.73 9.08 -13.92
N LEU A 175 2.32 8.02 -13.35
CA LEU A 175 3.30 7.16 -14.03
C LEU A 175 2.83 5.70 -14.05
N ASP A 176 3.11 5.02 -15.16
CA ASP A 176 2.91 3.59 -15.25
C ASP A 176 3.96 2.84 -14.41
N PRO A 177 3.56 1.87 -13.56
CA PRO A 177 4.48 1.22 -12.64
C PRO A 177 5.55 0.37 -13.32
N LYS A 178 5.33 -0.10 -14.55
CA LYS A 178 6.27 -0.97 -15.28
C LYS A 178 7.24 -0.14 -16.12
N THR A 179 6.70 0.75 -16.93
CA THR A 179 7.44 1.53 -17.93
C THR A 179 8.00 2.84 -17.39
N LYS A 180 7.47 3.33 -16.25
CA LYS A 180 7.80 4.64 -15.65
C LYS A 180 7.52 5.82 -16.58
N LYS A 181 6.69 5.64 -17.60
CA LYS A 181 6.23 6.70 -18.51
C LYS A 181 4.92 7.30 -18.02
N SER A 182 4.63 8.52 -18.46
CA SER A 182 3.39 9.24 -18.16
C SER A 182 2.18 8.43 -18.61
N THR A 183 1.22 8.26 -17.71
CA THR A 183 -0.09 7.65 -18.03
C THR A 183 -0.95 8.63 -18.86
N PRO A 184 -2.09 8.20 -19.42
CA PRO A 184 -3.07 9.12 -19.99
C PRO A 184 -3.45 10.22 -18.99
N LEU A 185 -3.77 9.86 -17.74
CA LEU A 185 -4.07 10.81 -16.67
C LEU A 185 -2.94 11.84 -16.47
N GLY A 186 -1.70 11.37 -16.30
CA GLY A 186 -0.55 12.26 -16.10
C GLY A 186 -0.37 13.25 -17.25
N ASN A 187 -0.59 12.81 -18.49
CA ASN A 187 -0.53 13.68 -19.66
C ASN A 187 -1.67 14.71 -19.71
N TYR A 188 -2.89 14.35 -19.31
CA TYR A 188 -3.98 15.32 -19.19
C TYR A 188 -3.71 16.37 -18.11
N LEU A 189 -3.33 15.92 -16.91
CA LEU A 189 -3.01 16.81 -15.79
C LEU A 189 -1.87 17.76 -16.12
N ARG A 190 -0.85 17.31 -16.86
CA ARG A 190 0.22 18.16 -17.37
C ARG A 190 -0.30 19.34 -18.21
N ARG A 191 -1.31 19.13 -19.03
CA ARG A 191 -1.88 20.18 -19.90
C ARG A 191 -2.77 21.16 -19.12
N ILE A 192 -3.33 20.74 -18.00
CA ILE A 192 -4.16 21.57 -17.09
C ILE A 192 -3.30 22.36 -16.09
N TYR A 193 -2.16 21.79 -15.68
CA TYR A 193 -1.30 22.31 -14.61
C TYR A 193 -1.00 23.81 -14.66
N PRO A 194 -0.66 24.44 -15.81
CA PRO A 194 -0.31 25.86 -15.85
C PRO A 194 -1.40 26.82 -15.35
N LYS A 195 -2.66 26.38 -15.32
CA LYS A 195 -3.82 27.24 -14.99
C LYS A 195 -4.51 26.90 -13.68
N ASN A 196 -4.41 25.66 -13.17
CA ASN A 196 -5.22 25.25 -12.02
C ASN A 196 -4.52 24.24 -11.10
N ASN A 197 -3.58 24.71 -10.30
CA ASN A 197 -2.83 23.87 -9.36
C ASN A 197 -3.70 23.18 -8.27
N PRO A 198 -4.68 23.85 -7.62
CA PRO A 198 -5.53 23.21 -6.60
C PRO A 198 -6.34 22.02 -7.14
N PHE A 199 -6.82 22.10 -8.38
CA PHE A 199 -7.51 20.99 -9.05
C PHE A 199 -6.59 19.77 -9.20
N ILE A 200 -5.36 19.96 -9.70
CA ILE A 200 -4.38 18.86 -9.87
C ILE A 200 -4.12 18.14 -8.54
N TRP A 201 -3.90 18.89 -7.47
CA TRP A 201 -3.67 18.31 -6.14
C TRP A 201 -4.88 17.54 -5.60
N SER A 202 -6.10 17.98 -5.91
CA SER A 202 -7.32 17.25 -5.57
C SER A 202 -7.38 15.88 -6.24
N ILE A 203 -6.99 15.80 -7.53
CA ILE A 203 -6.93 14.54 -8.29
C ILE A 203 -5.82 13.62 -7.74
N ILE A 204 -4.64 14.17 -7.47
CA ILE A 204 -3.51 13.41 -6.91
C ILE A 204 -3.90 12.80 -5.57
N TRP A 205 -4.46 13.59 -4.65
CA TRP A 205 -4.87 13.09 -3.34
C TRP A 205 -5.93 12.01 -3.42
N ASN A 206 -6.91 12.20 -4.31
CA ASN A 206 -7.93 11.19 -4.57
C ASN A 206 -7.32 9.85 -4.99
N ASN A 207 -6.33 9.85 -5.89
CA ASN A 207 -5.70 8.61 -6.34
C ASN A 207 -4.77 7.99 -5.30
N LEU A 208 -4.07 8.83 -4.53
CA LEU A 208 -3.25 8.35 -3.42
C LEU A 208 -4.08 7.59 -2.40
N TYR A 209 -5.33 7.96 -2.13
CA TYR A 209 -6.21 7.16 -1.26
C TYR A 209 -6.38 5.72 -1.76
N TYR A 210 -6.56 5.52 -3.07
CA TYR A 210 -6.78 4.17 -3.61
C TYR A 210 -5.49 3.33 -3.64
N ASN A 211 -4.33 3.96 -3.86
CA ASN A 211 -3.08 3.24 -4.14
C ASN A 211 -2.02 3.32 -3.03
N SER A 212 -2.12 4.26 -2.10
CA SER A 212 -1.15 4.46 -1.02
C SER A 212 -1.70 4.01 0.33
N SER A 213 -1.11 2.97 0.92
CA SER A 213 -1.57 2.40 2.19
C SER A 213 -1.56 3.41 3.35
N VAL A 214 -0.58 4.31 3.40
CA VAL A 214 -0.50 5.32 4.48
C VAL A 214 -1.53 6.44 4.31
N VAL A 215 -1.81 6.85 3.07
CA VAL A 215 -2.83 7.86 2.77
C VAL A 215 -4.22 7.29 3.00
N ARG A 216 -4.48 6.07 2.53
CA ARG A 216 -5.72 5.33 2.82
C ARG A 216 -5.96 5.23 4.31
N TRP A 217 -4.97 4.71 5.06
CA TRP A 217 -5.06 4.60 6.51
C TRP A 217 -5.39 5.95 7.16
N TYR A 218 -4.72 7.03 6.74
CA TYR A 218 -4.96 8.35 7.28
C TYR A 218 -6.41 8.83 7.03
N CYS A 219 -6.92 8.67 5.82
CA CYS A 219 -8.28 9.04 5.47
C CYS A 219 -9.33 8.23 6.24
N ASP A 220 -9.09 6.93 6.42
CA ASP A 220 -10.03 6.01 7.07
C ASP A 220 -10.03 6.11 8.60
N HIS A 221 -8.87 6.40 9.20
CA HIS A 221 -8.71 6.30 10.65
C HIS A 221 -8.58 7.65 11.34
N VAL A 222 -8.38 8.76 10.61
CA VAL A 222 -8.30 10.09 11.21
C VAL A 222 -9.55 10.88 10.83
N ASP A 223 -10.43 11.07 11.81
CA ASP A 223 -11.70 11.77 11.62
C ASP A 223 -11.49 13.26 11.26
N TRP A 224 -12.43 13.83 10.52
CA TRP A 224 -12.48 15.27 10.28
C TRP A 224 -12.73 16.04 11.58
N GLY A 225 -12.24 17.28 11.65
CA GLY A 225 -12.32 18.13 12.83
C GLY A 225 -11.31 17.77 13.93
N THR A 226 -10.41 16.82 13.69
CA THR A 226 -9.42 16.40 14.69
C THR A 226 -8.18 17.28 14.70
N VAL A 227 -7.62 17.44 15.91
CA VAL A 227 -6.30 18.01 16.15
C VAL A 227 -5.47 16.92 16.83
N PHE A 228 -4.28 16.65 16.29
CA PHE A 228 -3.41 15.61 16.81
C PHE A 228 -1.95 16.01 16.73
N ILE A 229 -1.11 15.34 17.50
CA ILE A 229 0.35 15.47 17.40
C ILE A 229 0.94 14.30 16.62
N LYS A 230 2.14 14.52 16.08
CA LYS A 230 2.87 13.52 15.31
C LYS A 230 3.05 12.18 16.04
N LYS A 231 3.23 12.20 17.37
CA LYS A 231 3.39 10.99 18.19
C LYS A 231 2.11 10.13 18.20
N GLU A 232 0.95 10.75 18.34
CA GLU A 232 -0.34 10.06 18.37
C GLU A 232 -0.63 9.35 17.05
N LEU A 233 -0.29 9.97 15.91
CA LEU A 233 -0.42 9.29 14.61
C LEU A 233 0.45 8.03 14.52
N LYS A 234 1.69 8.10 15.01
CA LYS A 234 2.61 6.95 15.01
C LYS A 234 2.13 5.81 15.91
N GLU A 235 1.48 6.15 17.02
CA GLU A 235 0.86 5.17 17.91
C GLU A 235 -0.40 4.57 17.27
N LYS A 236 -1.26 5.41 16.69
CA LYS A 236 -2.51 4.98 16.04
C LYS A 236 -2.25 4.05 14.86
N ILE A 237 -1.28 4.37 13.99
CA ILE A 237 -0.96 3.50 12.84
C ILE A 237 -0.36 2.16 13.29
N ALA A 238 0.36 2.14 14.42
CA ALA A 238 0.91 0.90 14.97
C ALA A 238 -0.17 -0.06 15.48
N LEU A 239 -1.30 0.47 15.94
CA LEU A 239 -2.47 -0.35 16.29
C LEU A 239 -3.13 -0.96 15.05
N SER A 240 -3.18 -0.24 13.93
CA SER A 240 -3.73 -0.75 12.66
C SER A 240 -2.82 -1.79 11.99
N TYR A 241 -1.52 -1.79 12.28
CA TYR A 241 -0.52 -2.68 11.66
C TYR A 241 0.41 -3.33 12.70
N PRO A 242 -0.11 -4.19 13.60
CA PRO A 242 0.67 -4.75 14.73
C PRO A 242 1.83 -5.64 14.29
N ASN A 243 1.78 -6.16 13.05
CA ASN A 243 2.80 -7.04 12.49
C ASN A 243 3.96 -6.29 11.78
N LEU A 244 3.90 -4.95 11.69
CA LEU A 244 4.93 -4.14 11.05
C LEU A 244 5.84 -3.47 12.08
N SER A 245 7.10 -3.24 11.70
CA SER A 245 8.05 -2.61 12.61
C SER A 245 7.67 -1.15 12.91
N LYS A 246 7.91 -0.69 14.14
CA LYS A 246 7.68 0.72 14.53
C LYS A 246 8.45 1.70 13.64
N GLY A 247 9.64 1.33 13.17
CA GLY A 247 10.44 2.17 12.26
C GLY A 247 9.76 2.36 10.90
N THR A 248 9.31 1.27 10.28
CA THR A 248 8.55 1.27 9.02
C THR A 248 7.31 2.16 9.08
N LEU A 249 6.56 2.04 10.18
CA LEU A 249 5.34 2.83 10.40
C LEU A 249 5.64 4.29 10.75
N SER A 250 6.72 4.54 11.49
CA SER A 250 7.19 5.89 11.79
C SER A 250 7.56 6.62 10.51
N ASN A 251 8.28 5.97 9.61
CA ASN A 251 8.70 6.54 8.33
C ASN A 251 7.51 6.91 7.45
N SER A 252 6.51 6.05 7.35
CA SER A 252 5.31 6.33 6.54
C SER A 252 4.55 7.56 7.05
N ILE A 253 4.39 7.70 8.37
CA ILE A 253 3.83 8.92 8.98
C ILE A 253 4.71 10.14 8.71
N ASP A 254 6.03 9.99 8.77
CA ASP A 254 6.96 11.07 8.45
C ASP A 254 6.82 11.52 6.99
N ALA A 255 6.69 10.60 6.04
CA ALA A 255 6.43 10.91 4.64
C ALA A 255 5.11 11.64 4.45
N LEU A 256 4.02 11.17 5.08
CA LEU A 256 2.71 11.83 5.02
C LEU A 256 2.76 13.28 5.54
N ILE A 257 3.34 13.50 6.72
CA ILE A 257 3.46 14.84 7.31
C ILE A 257 4.36 15.73 6.43
N ASN A 258 5.44 15.17 5.89
CA ASN A 258 6.30 15.90 4.97
C ASN A 258 5.59 16.26 3.67
N THR A 259 4.62 15.45 3.20
CA THR A 259 3.77 15.81 2.06
C THR A 259 2.93 17.04 2.40
N PHE A 260 2.28 17.06 3.57
CA PHE A 260 1.50 18.23 4.01
C PHE A 260 2.37 19.49 4.18
N ASP A 261 3.62 19.33 4.57
CA ASP A 261 4.56 20.44 4.74
C ASP A 261 5.12 21.00 3.43
N ARG A 262 5.46 20.11 2.50
CA ARG A 262 6.24 20.45 1.29
C ARG A 262 5.38 20.57 0.03
N SER A 263 4.07 20.50 0.16
CA SER A 263 3.12 20.73 -0.93
C SER A 263 1.99 21.65 -0.49
N SER A 264 1.35 22.30 -1.46
CA SER A 264 0.14 23.09 -1.22
C SER A 264 -1.07 22.24 -0.82
N LEU A 265 -0.98 20.90 -0.93
CA LEU A 265 -2.05 19.96 -0.61
C LEU A 265 -2.61 20.13 0.81
N GLY A 266 -1.71 20.22 1.81
CA GLY A 266 -2.11 20.34 3.21
C GLY A 266 -2.94 21.59 3.48
N ASN A 267 -2.62 22.69 2.80
CA ASN A 267 -3.29 23.99 2.93
C ASN A 267 -4.54 24.09 2.07
N ASN A 268 -4.48 23.68 0.79
CA ASN A 268 -5.58 23.78 -0.17
C ASN A 268 -6.77 22.91 0.27
N LEU A 269 -6.52 21.65 0.62
CA LEU A 269 -7.56 20.72 1.05
C LEU A 269 -7.80 20.73 2.56
N LYS A 270 -6.97 21.46 3.32
CA LYS A 270 -7.02 21.55 4.78
C LYS A 270 -7.03 20.16 5.47
N ILE A 271 -6.31 19.22 4.87
CA ILE A 271 -6.21 17.82 5.31
C ILE A 271 -5.10 17.58 6.34
N GLY A 272 -4.26 18.58 6.61
CA GLY A 272 -3.11 18.43 7.48
C GLY A 272 -2.43 19.77 7.75
N LEU A 273 -3.19 20.74 8.25
CA LEU A 273 -2.67 22.07 8.56
C LEU A 273 -1.67 22.00 9.72
N LEU A 274 -0.41 22.29 9.44
CA LEU A 274 0.67 22.19 10.41
C LEU A 274 0.81 23.47 11.22
N ASP A 275 0.68 23.37 12.54
CA ASP A 275 1.10 24.43 13.47
C ASP A 275 2.55 24.18 13.87
N LYS A 276 3.43 25.17 13.61
CA LYS A 276 4.88 25.03 13.71
C LYS A 276 5.49 26.07 14.63
N LYS A 277 6.44 25.61 15.46
CA LYS A 277 7.40 26.48 16.16
C LYS A 277 8.79 26.24 15.59
N GLY A 278 9.21 27.10 14.66
CA GLY A 278 10.40 26.85 13.84
C GLY A 278 10.20 25.61 12.96
N ASN A 279 11.15 24.67 13.01
CA ASN A 279 11.06 23.41 12.25
C ASN A 279 10.23 22.32 12.96
N ILE A 280 9.74 22.58 14.17
CA ILE A 280 9.01 21.59 14.97
C ILE A 280 7.52 21.72 14.70
N VAL A 281 6.90 20.66 14.18
CA VAL A 281 5.44 20.53 14.07
C VAL A 281 4.88 20.24 15.46
N LYS A 282 4.09 21.17 15.99
CA LYS A 282 3.43 21.06 17.31
C LYS A 282 2.13 20.31 17.20
N PHE A 283 1.24 20.76 16.31
CA PHE A 283 -0.08 20.18 16.09
C PHE A 283 -0.36 20.08 14.59
N ILE A 284 -1.24 19.15 14.24
CA ILE A 284 -1.71 18.93 12.89
C ILE A 284 -3.23 18.94 12.97
N ARG A 285 -3.88 19.73 12.10
CA ARG A 285 -5.34 19.87 12.06
C ARG A 285 -5.88 19.32 10.75
N LYS A 286 -6.85 18.40 10.82
CA LYS A 286 -7.57 17.86 9.66
C LYS A 286 -9.00 18.38 9.69
N ILE A 287 -9.33 19.36 8.86
CA ILE A 287 -10.63 20.07 8.92
C ILE A 287 -11.46 19.97 7.64
N GLY A 288 -10.85 19.76 6.48
CA GLY A 288 -11.56 19.68 5.20
C GLY A 288 -11.90 21.06 4.61
N THR A 289 -12.48 21.07 3.41
CA THR A 289 -12.79 22.32 2.69
C THR A 289 -14.02 22.19 1.79
N ASP A 290 -14.77 23.29 1.68
CA ASP A 290 -15.86 23.47 0.71
C ASP A 290 -15.38 24.08 -0.60
N ASP A 291 -14.14 24.59 -0.64
CA ASP A 291 -13.51 25.15 -1.83
C ASP A 291 -12.90 24.04 -2.70
N ILE A 292 -13.78 23.18 -3.24
CA ILE A 292 -13.42 22.08 -4.14
C ILE A 292 -14.10 22.30 -5.48
N HIS A 293 -13.32 22.13 -6.55
CA HIS A 293 -13.80 22.25 -7.91
C HIS A 293 -14.87 21.16 -8.22
N PRO A 294 -16.01 21.50 -8.87
CA PRO A 294 -17.06 20.53 -9.19
C PRO A 294 -16.57 19.27 -9.95
N LEU A 295 -15.66 19.45 -10.91
CA LEU A 295 -15.07 18.31 -11.65
C LEU A 295 -14.17 17.41 -10.79
N ALA A 296 -13.61 17.91 -9.69
CA ALA A 296 -12.87 17.06 -8.75
C ALA A 296 -13.82 16.22 -7.90
N VAL A 297 -14.99 16.78 -7.53
CA VAL A 297 -16.08 16.02 -6.90
C VAL A 297 -16.59 14.93 -7.85
N ALA A 298 -16.87 15.27 -9.12
CA ALA A 298 -17.26 14.30 -10.14
C ALA A 298 -16.20 13.20 -10.28
N TYR A 299 -14.92 13.56 -10.45
CA TYR A 299 -13.83 12.60 -10.56
C TYR A 299 -13.78 11.65 -9.36
N SER A 300 -13.96 12.18 -8.15
CA SER A 300 -13.94 11.40 -6.92
C SER A 300 -15.07 10.36 -6.85
N LEU A 301 -16.29 10.74 -7.26
CA LEU A 301 -17.42 9.82 -7.38
C LEU A 301 -17.16 8.73 -8.42
N TYR A 302 -16.64 9.09 -9.58
CA TYR A 302 -16.30 8.12 -10.63
C TYR A 302 -15.18 7.16 -10.22
N LYS A 303 -14.15 7.63 -9.49
CA LYS A 303 -13.13 6.74 -8.92
C LYS A 303 -13.70 5.81 -7.85
N ALA A 304 -14.61 6.30 -7.01
CA ALA A 304 -15.31 5.45 -6.04
C ALA A 304 -16.17 4.38 -6.74
N ALA A 305 -16.84 4.74 -7.85
CA ALA A 305 -17.62 3.81 -8.65
C ALA A 305 -16.77 2.72 -9.30
N GLU A 306 -15.62 3.08 -9.86
CA GLU A 306 -14.67 2.13 -10.43
C GLU A 306 -14.09 1.19 -9.36
N TYR A 307 -13.85 1.70 -8.15
CA TYR A 307 -13.30 0.92 -7.05
C TYR A 307 -14.32 -0.03 -6.42
N THR A 308 -15.57 0.40 -6.26
CA THR A 308 -16.64 -0.38 -5.63
C THR A 308 -17.41 -1.27 -6.62
N GLY A 309 -17.33 -0.99 -7.92
CA GLY A 309 -18.05 -1.72 -8.96
C GLY A 309 -19.53 -1.36 -9.10
N ARG A 310 -20.00 -0.27 -8.48
CA ARG A 310 -21.37 0.26 -8.59
C ARG A 310 -21.35 1.73 -9.03
N ARG A 311 -22.43 2.20 -9.68
CA ARG A 311 -22.52 3.57 -10.23
C ARG A 311 -23.63 4.43 -9.62
N ASP A 312 -24.44 3.85 -8.75
CA ASP A 312 -25.43 4.53 -7.95
C ASP A 312 -24.92 4.69 -6.52
N PHE A 313 -25.27 5.79 -5.86
CA PHE A 313 -24.89 6.11 -4.49
C PHE A 313 -26.00 6.92 -3.81
N THR A 314 -25.92 7.09 -2.50
CA THR A 314 -26.71 8.09 -1.75
C THR A 314 -25.79 9.19 -1.24
N VAL A 315 -26.30 10.39 -0.93
CA VAL A 315 -25.48 11.41 -0.25
C VAL A 315 -25.13 10.89 1.14
N SER A 316 -26.08 10.30 1.86
CA SER A 316 -25.89 9.83 3.23
C SER A 316 -24.78 8.78 3.37
N GLU A 317 -24.68 7.82 2.44
CA GLU A 317 -23.60 6.82 2.52
C GLU A 317 -22.21 7.45 2.33
N LEU A 318 -22.07 8.50 1.51
CA LEU A 318 -20.78 9.18 1.31
C LEU A 318 -20.24 9.81 2.61
N TYR A 319 -21.13 10.10 3.57
CA TYR A 319 -20.78 10.62 4.90
C TYR A 319 -20.60 9.52 5.96
N SER A 320 -20.87 8.26 5.62
CA SER A 320 -20.65 7.13 6.53
C SER A 320 -19.15 6.83 6.66
N LYS A 321 -18.74 6.30 7.82
CA LYS A 321 -17.34 5.91 8.06
C LYS A 321 -16.89 4.76 7.17
N GLU A 322 -17.82 3.86 6.84
CA GLU A 322 -17.56 2.63 6.10
C GLU A 322 -17.40 2.86 4.58
N PHE A 323 -17.89 3.98 4.05
CA PHE A 323 -17.79 4.25 2.62
C PHE A 323 -16.33 4.44 2.19
N GLU A 324 -15.89 3.70 1.18
CA GLU A 324 -14.50 3.72 0.72
C GLU A 324 -14.27 4.81 -0.34
N GLY A 325 -13.74 5.94 0.10
CA GLY A 325 -13.34 7.06 -0.74
C GLY A 325 -14.45 8.09 -0.90
N GLY A 326 -14.58 8.65 -2.11
CA GLY A 326 -15.57 9.66 -2.43
C GLY A 326 -15.30 11.06 -1.84
N PRO A 327 -16.15 12.05 -2.18
CA PRO A 327 -15.85 13.47 -1.94
C PRO A 327 -15.67 13.83 -0.46
N TYR A 328 -16.51 13.31 0.44
CA TYR A 328 -16.42 13.63 1.86
C TYR A 328 -15.19 13.03 2.52
N LYS A 329 -14.90 11.74 2.33
CA LYS A 329 -13.73 11.10 2.96
C LYS A 329 -12.41 11.72 2.51
N LEU A 330 -12.38 12.25 1.28
CA LEU A 330 -11.15 12.78 0.68
C LEU A 330 -10.97 14.28 0.88
N PHE A 331 -12.05 15.06 0.90
CA PHE A 331 -11.98 16.53 0.95
C PHE A 331 -12.62 17.15 2.20
N GLY A 332 -13.40 16.38 2.96
CA GLY A 332 -14.13 16.88 4.14
C GLY A 332 -15.15 17.95 3.78
N ILE A 333 -15.70 17.87 2.56
CA ILE A 333 -16.71 18.80 2.04
C ILE A 333 -18.02 18.68 2.83
N SER A 334 -18.63 19.82 3.16
CA SER A 334 -19.91 19.85 3.85
C SER A 334 -21.04 19.27 2.99
N ARG A 335 -22.05 18.68 3.64
CA ARG A 335 -23.21 18.09 2.95
C ARG A 335 -23.90 19.10 2.04
N ASP A 336 -24.19 20.28 2.58
CA ASP A 336 -24.83 21.38 1.84
C ASP A 336 -24.02 21.82 0.62
N LYS A 337 -22.69 21.81 0.71
CA LYS A 337 -21.84 22.15 -0.43
C LYS A 337 -21.83 21.02 -1.46
N LEU A 338 -21.74 19.75 -1.03
CA LEU A 338 -21.78 18.61 -1.93
C LEU A 338 -23.09 18.55 -2.72
N GLU A 339 -24.24 18.67 -2.04
CA GLU A 339 -25.56 18.65 -2.69
C GLU A 339 -25.72 19.77 -3.72
N ARG A 340 -25.20 20.98 -3.43
CA ARG A 340 -25.18 22.09 -4.41
C ARG A 340 -24.32 21.78 -5.63
N ILE A 341 -23.14 21.19 -5.42
CA ILE A 341 -22.27 20.78 -6.53
C ILE A 341 -22.95 19.69 -7.37
N LEU A 342 -23.59 18.71 -6.74
CA LEU A 342 -24.31 17.63 -7.43
C LEU A 342 -25.44 18.16 -8.31
N ARG A 343 -26.27 19.08 -7.80
CA ARG A 343 -27.31 19.76 -8.61
C ARG A 343 -26.68 20.51 -9.78
N GLY A 344 -25.57 21.20 -9.56
CA GLY A 344 -24.85 21.89 -10.64
C GLY A 344 -24.29 20.94 -11.70
N LEU A 345 -23.78 19.77 -11.30
CA LEU A 345 -23.25 18.75 -12.22
C LEU A 345 -24.36 18.06 -13.02
N GLN A 346 -25.58 17.95 -12.46
CA GLN A 346 -26.74 17.44 -13.19
C GLN A 346 -27.16 18.36 -14.34
N GLU A 347 -27.19 19.68 -14.09
CA GLU A 347 -27.57 20.68 -15.10
C GLU A 347 -26.45 20.99 -16.10
N ASP A 348 -25.27 20.42 -15.89
CA ASP A 348 -24.13 20.59 -16.78
C ASP A 348 -24.42 19.96 -18.16
N LYS A 349 -23.90 20.55 -19.23
CA LYS A 349 -24.11 20.09 -20.61
C LYS A 349 -23.65 18.64 -20.85
N GLU A 350 -22.64 18.19 -20.11
CA GLU A 350 -22.15 16.81 -20.19
C GLU A 350 -23.01 15.85 -19.37
N GLN A 351 -23.96 16.36 -18.58
CA GLN A 351 -24.90 15.60 -17.75
C GLN A 351 -24.23 14.42 -17.03
N MET A 352 -23.06 14.68 -16.41
CA MET A 352 -22.17 13.62 -15.89
C MET A 352 -22.89 12.69 -14.91
N LEU A 353 -23.90 13.21 -14.22
CA LEU A 353 -24.68 12.45 -13.25
C LEU A 353 -26.11 12.98 -13.21
N ARG A 354 -26.99 12.20 -12.60
CA ARG A 354 -28.36 12.58 -12.22
C ARG A 354 -28.48 12.45 -10.71
N VAL A 355 -29.21 13.35 -10.07
CA VAL A 355 -29.49 13.27 -8.63
C VAL A 355 -30.97 13.42 -8.32
N ASP A 356 -31.45 12.63 -7.38
CA ASP A 356 -32.80 12.73 -6.83
C ASP A 356 -32.68 13.19 -5.38
N LEU A 357 -32.62 14.52 -5.17
CA LEU A 357 -32.39 15.17 -3.86
C LEU A 357 -33.63 15.91 -3.33
N VAL A 358 -34.82 15.34 -3.48
CA VAL A 358 -36.11 15.98 -3.13
C VAL A 358 -36.92 15.02 -2.27
N ALA A 359 -37.73 15.54 -1.35
CA ALA A 359 -38.67 14.76 -0.53
C ALA A 359 -38.03 13.52 0.13
N ASP A 360 -36.98 13.78 0.92
CA ASP A 360 -36.17 12.79 1.65
C ASP A 360 -35.34 11.82 0.79
N LEU A 361 -35.37 11.94 -0.54
CA LEU A 361 -34.44 11.24 -1.42
C LEU A 361 -33.08 11.94 -1.41
N ASP A 362 -32.01 11.15 -1.50
CA ASP A 362 -30.65 11.64 -1.61
C ASP A 362 -29.79 10.82 -2.59
N ASN A 363 -30.41 10.27 -3.64
CA ASN A 363 -29.76 9.37 -4.58
C ASN A 363 -28.90 10.12 -5.62
N ILE A 364 -27.81 9.49 -6.04
CA ILE A 364 -26.86 9.92 -7.06
C ILE A 364 -26.71 8.78 -8.06
N TYR A 365 -26.84 9.07 -9.35
CA TYR A 365 -26.67 8.10 -10.43
C TYR A 365 -25.61 8.64 -11.40
N LEU A 366 -24.48 7.95 -11.51
CA LEU A 366 -23.45 8.30 -12.47
C LEU A 366 -23.79 7.76 -13.85
N ARG A 367 -23.37 8.46 -14.91
CA ARG A 367 -23.47 7.91 -16.27
C ARG A 367 -22.59 6.67 -16.44
N GLU A 368 -23.15 5.65 -17.11
CA GLU A 368 -22.51 4.36 -17.39
C GLU A 368 -21.37 4.45 -18.41
N ASP A 369 -21.48 5.35 -19.37
CA ASP A 369 -20.53 5.48 -20.49
C ASP A 369 -19.28 6.31 -20.16
N LEU A 370 -19.26 6.97 -19.00
CA LEU A 370 -18.14 7.80 -18.56
C LEU A 370 -17.26 7.07 -17.54
N SER A 371 -15.95 7.25 -17.65
CA SER A 371 -14.96 6.87 -16.64
C SER A 371 -14.45 8.08 -15.87
N SER A 372 -13.71 7.85 -14.79
CA SER A 372 -12.97 8.89 -14.08
C SER A 372 -11.99 9.63 -15.01
N LEU A 373 -11.38 8.93 -15.97
CA LEU A 373 -10.50 9.55 -16.96
C LEU A 373 -11.27 10.47 -17.92
N ASP A 374 -12.53 10.17 -18.24
CA ASP A 374 -13.35 11.03 -19.10
C ASP A 374 -13.71 12.34 -18.40
N ILE A 375 -13.91 12.33 -17.08
CA ILE A 375 -14.05 13.56 -16.29
C ILE A 375 -12.81 14.45 -16.44
N ILE A 376 -11.61 13.86 -16.47
CA ILE A 376 -10.37 14.60 -16.68
C ILE A 376 -10.25 15.15 -18.11
N LYS A 377 -10.71 14.41 -19.13
CA LYS A 377 -10.77 14.92 -20.50
C LYS A 377 -11.68 16.14 -20.60
N ILE A 378 -12.85 16.07 -19.97
CA ILE A 378 -13.78 17.20 -19.89
C ILE A 378 -13.13 18.38 -19.15
N ALA A 379 -12.44 18.11 -18.04
CA ALA A 379 -11.69 19.13 -17.30
C ALA A 379 -10.60 19.78 -18.17
N GLU A 380 -9.87 19.01 -18.98
CA GLU A 380 -8.91 19.58 -19.92
C GLU A 380 -9.58 20.57 -20.88
N GLY A 381 -10.72 20.21 -21.49
CA GLY A 381 -11.43 21.10 -22.41
C GLY A 381 -11.91 22.41 -21.78
N ARG A 382 -12.09 22.46 -20.46
CA ARG A 382 -12.67 23.60 -19.74
C ARG A 382 -11.65 24.43 -18.96
N LEU A 383 -10.58 23.80 -18.50
CA LEU A 383 -9.58 24.41 -17.62
C LEU A 383 -8.26 24.71 -18.34
N LYS A 384 -8.11 24.28 -19.61
CA LYS A 384 -6.92 24.53 -20.43
C LYS A 384 -6.78 25.97 -20.88
#